data_AF-A0A522U118-F1
#
_entry.id   AF-A0A522U118-F1
#
_cell.length_a   1.000
_cell.length_b   1.000
_cell.length_c   1.000
_cell.angle_alpha   90.00
_cell.angle_beta   90.00
_cell.angle_gamma   90.00
#
_symmetry.space_group_name_H-M   'P 1'
#
loop_
_entity.id
_entity.type
_entity.pdbx_description
1 polymer ?
#
loop_
_entity_poly.entity_id
_entity_poly.type
_entity_poly.pdbx_seq_one_letter_code
_entity_poly.pdbx_strand_id
1 'polypeptide(L)' 'MNAGDGHSEDEGRVLIHDLRNLLAVIVNYSELIAEETDDPDAVRADIFEIKTAAERAIALTDNFPRPGTGALEPPASAT' A
#
# COMPACT_ATOMS: atom_id res chain seq x y z
N MET A 1 13.43 29.06 -12.90
CA MET A 1 12.49 27.94 -13.16
C MET A 1 13.09 26.72 -12.50
N ASN A 2 12.51 26.29 -11.37
CA ASN A 2 13.04 25.19 -10.58
C ASN A 2 12.32 23.90 -11.02
N ALA A 3 13.00 23.04 -11.77
CA ALA A 3 12.43 21.84 -12.39
C ALA A 3 12.63 20.60 -11.49
N GLY A 4 12.28 20.72 -10.20
CA GLY A 4 12.60 19.72 -9.17
C GLY A 4 11.43 18.90 -8.62
N ASP A 5 10.18 19.37 -8.70
CA ASP A 5 9.07 18.80 -7.90
C ASP A 5 8.08 17.89 -8.64
N GLY A 6 8.11 17.82 -9.98
CA GLY A 6 7.08 17.13 -10.75
C GLY A 6 7.13 15.60 -10.73
N HIS A 7 8.29 15.00 -10.43
CA HIS A 7 8.45 13.54 -10.46
C HIS A 7 7.92 12.85 -9.19
N SER A 8 7.97 13.51 -8.03
CA SER A 8 7.60 12.91 -6.75
C SER A 8 6.08 12.86 -6.52
N GLU A 9 5.31 13.80 -7.07
CA GLU A 9 3.84 13.81 -6.97
C GLU A 9 3.20 12.69 -7.82
N ASP A 10 3.74 12.43 -9.00
CA ASP A 10 3.27 11.36 -9.89
C ASP A 10 3.62 9.96 -9.33
N GLU A 11 4.82 9.78 -8.76
CA GLU A 11 5.19 8.54 -8.06
C GLU A 11 4.26 8.26 -6.87
N GLY A 12 3.95 9.28 -6.07
CA GLY A 12 3.01 9.15 -4.96
C GLY A 12 1.59 8.77 -5.40
N ARG A 13 1.11 9.32 -6.53
CA ARG A 13 -0.20 8.98 -7.09
C ARG A 13 -0.25 7.54 -7.61
N VAL A 14 0.81 7.08 -8.28
CA VAL A 14 0.91 5.69 -8.75
C VAL A 14 0.91 4.72 -7.57
N LEU A 15 1.67 4.99 -6.51
CA LEU A 15 1.69 4.14 -5.30
C LEU A 15 0.33 4.06 -4.60
N ILE A 16 -0.39 5.19 -4.46
CA ILE A 16 -1.73 5.20 -3.86
C ILE A 16 -2.73 4.44 -4.74
N HIS A 17 -2.62 4.58 -6.07
CA HIS A 17 -3.46 3.84 -7.00
C HIS A 17 -3.25 2.33 -6.85
N ASP A 18 -1.99 1.88 -6.80
CA ASP A 18 -1.66 0.46 -6.68
C ASP A 18 -2.09 -0.12 -5.33
N LEU A 19 -1.92 0.64 -4.25
CA LEU A 19 -2.43 0.27 -2.94
C LEU A 19 -3.97 0.14 -2.93
N ARG A 20 -4.69 1.09 -3.53
CA ARG A 20 -6.15 1.02 -3.66
C ARG A 20 -6.61 -0.19 -4.46
N ASN A 21 -5.90 -0.52 -5.54
CA ASN A 21 -6.20 -1.68 -6.35
C ASN A 21 -6.07 -2.99 -5.54
N LEU A 22 -5.00 -3.13 -4.75
CA LEU A 22 -4.81 -4.32 -3.89
C LEU A 22 -5.86 -4.41 -2.78
N LEU A 23 -6.25 -3.28 -2.18
CA LEU A 23 -7.32 -3.24 -1.17
C LEU A 23 -8.67 -3.66 -1.75
N ALA A 24 -9.00 -3.23 -2.97
CA ALA A 24 -10.22 -3.65 -3.66
C ALA A 24 -10.26 -5.17 -3.89
N VAL A 25 -9.12 -5.77 -4.26
CA VAL A 25 -9.00 -7.22 -4.41
C VAL A 25 -9.23 -7.96 -3.08
N ILE A 26 -8.62 -7.50 -1.98
CA ILE A 26 -8.81 -8.10 -0.65
C ILE A 26 -10.28 -8.06 -0.22
N VAL A 27 -10.95 -6.92 -0.43
CA VAL A 27 -12.38 -6.77 -0.09
C VAL A 27 -13.24 -7.73 -0.91
N ASN A 28 -13.05 -7.77 -2.23
CA ASN A 28 -13.85 -8.61 -3.13
C ASN A 28 -13.74 -10.10 -2.80
N TYR A 29 -12.54 -10.62 -2.51
CA TYR A 29 -12.38 -12.01 -2.10
C TYR A 29 -12.93 -12.30 -0.69
N SER A 30 -12.90 -11.32 0.21
CA SER A 30 -13.52 -11.47 1.53
C SER A 30 -15.05 -11.57 1.44
N GLU A 31 -15.65 -10.87 0.46
CA GLU A 31 -17.07 -10.97 0.14
C GLU A 31 -17.41 -12.34 -0.49
N LEU A 32 -16.60 -12.83 -1.44
CA LEU A 32 -16.78 -14.16 -2.05
C LEU A 32 -16.72 -15.30 -1.03
N ILE A 33 -15.72 -15.31 -0.12
CA ILE A 33 -15.63 -16.32 0.95
C ILE A 33 -16.84 -16.29 1.88
N ALA A 34 -17.41 -15.10 2.14
CA ALA A 34 -18.59 -14.96 2.98
C ALA A 34 -19.85 -15.53 2.31
N GLU A 35 -19.90 -15.52 0.98
CA GLU A 35 -21.01 -16.05 0.19
C GLU A 35 -20.88 -17.55 -0.11
N GLU A 36 -19.65 -18.08 -0.26
CA GLU A 36 -19.39 -19.48 -0.65
C GLU A 36 -18.99 -20.40 0.53
N THR A 37 -19.84 -20.51 1.56
CA THR A 37 -19.49 -21.36 2.73
C THR A 37 -19.57 -22.88 2.45
N ASP A 38 -20.05 -23.30 1.27
CA ASP A 38 -20.34 -24.69 0.93
C ASP A 38 -19.31 -25.37 -0.01
N ASP A 39 -18.31 -24.63 -0.53
CA ASP A 39 -17.22 -25.19 -1.36
C ASP A 39 -15.82 -24.91 -0.72
N PRO A 40 -15.24 -25.92 -0.05
CA PRO A 40 -13.94 -25.77 0.62
C PRO A 40 -12.76 -25.47 -0.31
N ASP A 41 -12.83 -25.92 -1.57
CA ASP A 41 -11.73 -25.71 -2.53
C ASP A 41 -11.79 -24.29 -3.12
N ALA A 42 -13.00 -23.77 -3.37
CA ALA A 42 -13.21 -22.37 -3.77
C ALA A 42 -12.76 -21.39 -2.66
N VAL A 43 -13.18 -21.63 -1.42
CA VAL A 43 -12.74 -20.85 -0.25
C VAL A 43 -11.21 -20.86 -0.10
N ARG A 44 -10.58 -22.03 -0.31
CA ARG A 44 -9.11 -22.13 -0.25
C ARG A 44 -8.43 -21.30 -1.34
N ALA A 45 -8.98 -21.28 -2.56
CA ALA A 45 -8.45 -20.48 -3.66
C ALA A 45 -8.58 -18.98 -3.36
N ASP A 46 -9.72 -18.54 -2.86
CA ASP A 46 -9.95 -17.14 -2.49
C ASP A 46 -9.03 -16.68 -1.35
N ILE A 47 -8.82 -17.51 -0.33
CA ILE A 47 -7.86 -17.22 0.75
C ILE A 47 -6.44 -17.05 0.20
N PHE A 48 -6.06 -17.83 -0.80
CA PHE A 48 -4.74 -17.72 -1.43
C PHE A 48 -4.57 -16.40 -2.18
N GLU A 49 -5.61 -15.93 -2.86
CA GLU A 49 -5.61 -14.65 -3.55
C GLU A 49 -5.59 -13.46 -2.57
N ILE A 50 -6.36 -13.51 -1.47
CA ILE A 50 -6.30 -12.52 -0.38
C ILE A 50 -4.88 -12.41 0.16
N LYS A 51 -4.26 -13.56 0.47
CA LYS A 51 -2.89 -13.61 1.00
C LYS A 51 -1.90 -12.98 0.02
N THR A 52 -1.98 -13.34 -1.26
CA THR A 52 -1.10 -12.83 -2.31
C THR A 52 -1.24 -11.31 -2.47
N ALA A 53 -2.47 -10.78 -2.43
CA ALA A 53 -2.73 -9.35 -2.48
C ALA A 53 -2.18 -8.61 -1.26
N ALA A 54 -2.35 -9.18 -0.06
CA ALA A 54 -1.83 -8.62 1.19
C ALA A 54 -0.29 -8.57 1.21
N GLU A 55 0.40 -9.63 0.76
CA GLU A 55 1.85 -9.66 0.64
C GLU A 55 2.37 -8.56 -0.29
N ARG A 56 1.71 -8.35 -1.44
CA ARG A 56 2.04 -7.25 -2.36
C ARG A 56 1.81 -5.88 -1.74
N ALA A 57 0.73 -5.71 -0.98
CA ALA A 57 0.42 -4.44 -0.32
C ALA A 57 1.48 -4.10 0.74
N ILE A 58 1.92 -5.08 1.53
CA ILE A 58 3.01 -4.92 2.50
C ILE A 58 4.30 -4.49 1.80
N ALA A 59 4.69 -5.16 0.71
CA ALA A 59 5.88 -4.80 -0.05
C ALA A 59 5.81 -3.36 -0.63
N LEU A 60 4.61 -2.87 -0.97
CA LEU A 60 4.42 -1.47 -1.38
C LEU A 60 4.57 -0.50 -0.19
N THR A 61 4.17 -0.89 1.02
CA THR A 61 4.34 -0.03 2.22
C THR A 61 5.80 0.23 2.58
N ASP A 62 6.73 -0.67 2.22
CA ASP A 62 8.17 -0.45 2.42
C ASP A 62 8.72 0.72 1.60
N ASN A 63 8.02 1.12 0.54
CA ASN A 63 8.38 2.24 -0.32
C ASN A 63 7.73 3.57 0.13
N PHE A 64 6.92 3.58 1.20
CA PHE A 64 6.37 4.83 1.72
C PHE A 64 7.46 5.64 2.43
N PRO A 65 7.60 6.93 2.10
CA PRO A 65 8.40 7.85 2.90
C PRO A 65 7.87 7.83 4.33
N ARG A 66 8.71 7.46 5.30
CA ARG A 66 8.33 7.59 6.71
C ARG A 66 8.10 9.06 7.01
N PRO A 67 6.90 9.48 7.48
CA PRO A 67 6.72 10.85 7.93
C PRO A 67 7.66 11.07 9.12
N GLY A 68 8.67 11.92 8.94
CA GLY A 68 9.51 12.41 10.04
C GLY A 68 11.02 12.13 10.00
N THR A 69 11.65 11.83 8.86
CA THR A 69 13.14 11.77 8.79
C THR A 69 13.79 13.06 8.25
N GLY A 70 13.00 14.12 8.07
CA GLY A 70 13.50 15.46 7.73
C GLY A 70 13.62 16.36 8.96
N ALA A 71 14.86 16.64 9.36
CA ALA A 71 15.29 17.79 10.16
C ALA A 71 14.69 17.98 11.57
N LEU A 72 15.23 17.26 12.56
CA LEU A 72 15.57 17.94 13.81
C LEU A 72 16.85 18.76 13.53
N GLU A 73 16.67 19.97 13.03
CA GLU A 73 17.75 20.96 12.93
C GLU A 73 18.25 21.23 14.36
N PRO A 74 19.54 21.00 14.70
CA PRO A 74 20.04 21.34 16.03
C PRO A 74 19.98 22.87 16.18
N PRO A 75 19.53 23.40 17.34
CA PRO A 75 19.47 24.84 17.52
C PRO A 75 20.87 25.42 17.35
N ALA A 76 20.97 26.38 16.41
CA ALA A 76 22.18 27.13 16.14
C ALA A 76 22.82 27.58 17.46
N SER A 77 24.11 27.30 17.63
CA SER A 77 24.91 27.84 18.72
C SER A 77 24.73 29.35 18.80
N ALA A 78 24.01 29.81 19.81
CA ALA A 78 24.05 31.20 20.23
C ALA A 78 25.25 31.38 21.15
N THR A 79 26.31 31.93 20.57
CA THR A 79 27.41 32.66 21.23
C THR A 79 26.94 33.63 22.29
#